data_AF-A0A231HA13-F1
#
_entry.id   AF-A0A231HA13-F1
#
_cell.length_a   1.000
_cell.length_b   1.000
_cell.length_c   1.000
_cell.angle_alpha   90.00
_cell.angle_beta   90.00
_cell.angle_gamma   90.00
#
_symmetry.space_group_name_H-M   'P 1'
#
loop_
_entity.id
_entity.type
_entity.pdbx_description
1 polymer ?
#
loop_
_entity_poly.entity_id
_entity_poly.type
_entity_poly.pdbx_seq_one_letter_code
_entity_poly.pdbx_strand_id
1 'polypeptide(L)' 'MATGTPAADLRELNEDELVARLRESKEELFNLRFQMATGQLQNNRRLRVVRHEIARIYTVMRERELGLASGPEGKGDAA' A
#
# COMPACT_ATOMS: atom_id res chain seq x y z
N MET A 1 17.21 7.00 3.23
CA MET A 1 15.75 7.11 3.44
C MET A 1 15.12 5.79 3.03
N ALA A 2 14.31 5.15 3.87
CA ALA A 2 13.66 3.88 3.48
C ALA A 2 12.55 4.21 2.48
N THR A 3 12.83 3.98 1.19
CA THR A 3 11.96 4.23 0.05
C THR A 3 10.78 3.25 0.07
N GLY A 4 9.77 3.55 0.87
CA GLY A 4 8.43 3.03 0.64
C GLY A 4 7.66 4.01 -0.22
N THR A 5 6.70 3.54 -1.02
CA THR A 5 5.88 4.43 -1.85
C THR A 5 5.23 5.53 -0.99
N PRO A 6 5.45 6.82 -1.31
CA PRO A 6 4.84 7.91 -0.57
C PRO A 6 3.31 7.92 -0.79
N ALA A 7 2.58 8.45 0.20
CA ALA A 7 1.12 8.46 0.14
C ALA A 7 0.57 9.32 -1.01
N ALA A 8 1.34 10.29 -1.50
CA ALA A 8 0.98 11.10 -2.66
C ALA A 8 0.79 10.22 -3.92
N ASP A 9 1.80 9.43 -4.27
CA ASP A 9 1.75 8.52 -5.43
C ASP A 9 0.61 7.50 -5.30
N LEU A 10 0.28 7.05 -4.08
CA LEU A 10 -0.84 6.13 -3.86
C LEU A 10 -2.21 6.81 -4.10
N ARG A 11 -2.32 8.12 -3.87
CA ARG A 11 -3.57 8.86 -4.10
C ARG A 11 -3.85 9.10 -5.59
N GLU A 12 -2.82 9.05 -6.43
CA GLU A 12 -2.93 9.21 -7.88
C GLU A 12 -3.38 7.93 -8.61
N LEU A 13 -3.22 6.75 -7.99
CA LEU A 13 -3.59 5.46 -8.58
C LEU A 13 -5.09 5.22 -8.62
N ASN A 14 -5.57 4.43 -9.57
CA ASN A 14 -6.97 3.99 -9.60
C ASN A 14 -7.25 2.94 -8.51
N GLU A 15 -8.53 2.67 -8.22
CA GLU A 15 -8.90 1.70 -7.17
C GLU A 15 -8.41 0.28 -7.49
N ASP A 16 -8.53 -0.16 -8.74
CA ASP A 16 -8.01 -1.45 -9.19
C ASP A 16 -6.49 -1.55 -9.04
N GLU A 17 -5.76 -0.46 -9.30
CA GLU A 17 -4.31 -0.39 -9.15
C GLU A 17 -3.89 -0.43 -7.68
N LEU A 18 -4.65 0.22 -6.78
CA LEU A 18 -4.45 0.12 -5.34
C LEU A 18 -4.65 -1.30 -4.84
N VAL A 19 -5.68 -2.00 -5.33
CA VAL A 19 -5.94 -3.41 -4.99
C VAL A 19 -4.84 -4.32 -5.52
N ALA A 20 -4.36 -4.10 -6.75
CA ALA A 20 -3.25 -4.85 -7.32
C ALA A 20 -1.98 -4.68 -6.47
N ARG A 21 -1.61 -3.44 -6.16
CA ARG A 21 -0.43 -3.10 -5.36
C ARG A 21 -0.52 -3.65 -3.93
N LEU A 22 -1.72 -3.70 -3.36
CA LEU A 22 -1.99 -4.32 -2.07
C LEU A 22 -1.71 -5.83 -2.09
N ARG A 23 -2.10 -6.53 -3.16
CA ARG A 23 -1.86 -7.97 -3.32
C ARG A 23 -0.36 -8.25 -3.43
N GLU A 24 0.35 -7.51 -4.27
CA GLU A 24 1.81 -7.60 -4.42
C GLU A 24 2.53 -7.37 -3.08
N SER A 25 2.15 -6.33 -2.35
CA SER A 25 2.75 -6.01 -1.04
C SER A 25 2.51 -7.12 -0.01
N LYS A 26 1.33 -7.78 -0.05
CA LYS A 26 1.03 -8.91 0.85
C LYS A 26 1.83 -10.16 0.49
N GLU A 27 2.01 -10.44 -0.79
CA GLU A 27 2.84 -11.54 -1.26
C GLU A 27 4.31 -11.33 -0.86
N GLU A 28 4.81 -10.10 -1.02
CA GLU A 28 6.16 -9.75 -0.55
C GLU A 28 6.28 -9.93 0.96
N LEU A 29 5.28 -9.49 1.75
CA LEU A 29 5.29 -9.68 3.19
C LEU A 29 5.32 -11.17 3.57
N PHE A 30 4.57 -12.01 2.85
CA PHE A 30 4.57 -13.46 3.06
C PHE A 30 5.97 -14.05 2.81
N ASN A 31 6.58 -13.71 1.68
CA ASN A 31 7.92 -14.15 1.33
C ASN A 31 8.98 -13.67 2.34
N LEU A 32 8.90 -12.43 2.81
CA LEU A 32 9.80 -11.89 3.83
C LEU A 32 9.63 -12.58 5.18
N ARG A 33 8.39 -12.95 5.56
CA ARG A 33 8.14 -13.73 6.78
C ARG A 33 8.68 -15.16 6.65
N PHE A 34 8.59 -15.76 5.47
CA PHE A 34 9.19 -17.06 5.20
C PHE A 34 10.72 -17.00 5.31
N GLN A 35 11.36 -16.02 4.67
CA GLN A 35 12.81 -15.79 4.76
C GLN A 35 13.27 -15.47 6.19
N MET A 36 12.43 -14.79 6.98
CA MET A 36 12.70 -14.53 8.40
C MET A 36 12.68 -15.83 9.21
N ALA A 37 11.71 -16.71 8.96
CA ALA A 37 11.61 -18.00 9.64
C ALA A 37 12.75 -18.95 9.28
N THR A 38 13.25 -18.92 8.03
CA THR A 38 14.42 -19.71 7.60
C THR A 38 15.76 -19.09 7.99
N GLY A 39 15.77 -17.89 8.58
CA GLY A 39 16.99 -17.19 8.98
C GLY A 39 17.81 -16.62 7.83
N GLN A 40 17.30 -16.62 6.60
CA GLN A 40 17.99 -16.12 5.40
C GLN A 40 17.66 -14.66 5.07
N LEU A 41 16.90 -13.98 5.93
CA LEU A 41 16.50 -12.60 5.70
C LEU A 41 17.67 -11.63 5.83
N GLN A 42 18.13 -11.08 4.70
CA GLN A 42 19.23 -10.12 4.69
C GLN A 42 18.83 -8.73 5.19
N ASN A 43 17.58 -8.29 4.95
CA ASN A 43 17.14 -6.93 5.27
C ASN A 43 15.89 -6.90 6.15
N ASN A 44 16.10 -6.89 7.47
CA ASN A 44 15.04 -6.75 8.46
C ASN A 44 14.24 -5.44 8.37
N ARG A 45 14.82 -4.37 7.80
CA ARG A 45 14.11 -3.08 7.64
C ARG A 45 13.01 -3.20 6.57
N ARG A 46 13.18 -4.06 5.56
CA ARG A 46 12.19 -4.24 4.49
C ARG A 46 10.83 -4.68 5.03
N LEU A 47 10.82 -5.56 6.04
CA LEU A 47 9.59 -6.00 6.71
C LEU A 47 8.80 -4.83 7.34
N ARG A 48 9.48 -3.80 7.85
CA ARG A 48 8.80 -2.59 8.36
C ARG A 48 8.27 -1.72 7.22
N VAL A 49 9.02 -1.61 6.11
CA VAL A 49 8.61 -0.83 4.94
C VAL A 49 7.33 -1.42 4.33
N VAL A 50 7.33 -2.71 4.03
CA VAL A 50 6.17 -3.39 3.41
C VAL A 50 4.94 -3.33 4.30
N ARG A 51 5.08 -3.47 5.62
CA ARG A 51 3.95 -3.28 6.57
C ARG A 51 3.38 -1.86 6.51
N HIS A 52 4.22 -0.84 6.42
CA HIS A 52 3.75 0.54 6.27
C HIS A 52 3.13 0.82 4.90
N GLU A 53 3.63 0.20 3.82
CA GLU A 53 3.03 0.32 2.49
C GLU A 53 1.61 -0.25 2.48
N ILE A 54 1.41 -1.44 3.03
CA ILE A 54 0.07 -2.04 3.19
C ILE A 54 -0.84 -1.12 4.00
N ALA A 55 -0.36 -0.59 5.12
CA ALA A 55 -1.15 0.32 5.96
C ALA A 55 -1.55 1.60 5.21
N ARG A 56 -0.64 2.21 4.45
CA ARG A 56 -0.92 3.41 3.65
C ARG A 56 -1.97 3.15 2.56
N ILE A 57 -1.87 2.01 1.87
CA ILE A 57 -2.86 1.64 0.85
C ILE A 57 -4.25 1.53 1.48
N TYR A 58 -4.37 0.83 2.62
CA TYR A 58 -5.64 0.75 3.35
C TYR A 58 -6.16 2.11 3.81
N THR A 59 -5.29 3.01 4.28
CA THR A 59 -5.69 4.37 4.64
C THR A 59 -6.24 5.12 3.44
N VAL A 60 -5.56 5.09 2.28
CA VAL A 60 -6.03 5.79 1.07
C VAL A 60 -7.35 5.22 0.56
N MET A 61 -7.51 3.89 0.54
CA MET A 61 -8.78 3.25 0.19
C MET A 61 -9.91 3.72 1.12
N ARG A 62 -9.65 3.74 2.43
CA ARG A 62 -10.64 4.19 3.42
C ARG A 62 -10.95 5.69 3.32
N GLU A 63 -9.94 6.52 3.04
CA GLU A 63 -10.14 7.95 2.79
C GLU A 63 -11.04 8.18 1.56
N ARG A 64 -10.94 7.33 0.51
CA ARG A 64 -11.82 7.38 -0.67
C ARG A 64 -13.24 6.96 -0.35
N GLU A 65 -13.43 5.84 0.36
CA GLU A 65 -14.75 5.39 0.81
C GLU A 65 -15.49 6.45 1.65
N LEU A 66 -14.73 7.24 2.43
CA LEU A 66 -15.27 8.31 3.28
C LEU A 66 -15.43 9.66 2.54
N GLY A 67 -15.07 9.74 1.25
CA GLY A 67 -15.10 10.98 0.47
C GLY A 67 -14.09 12.05 0.90
N LEU A 68 -13.07 11.66 1.69
CA LEU A 68 -12.05 12.56 2.25
C LEU A 68 -10.82 12.69 1.34
N ALA A 69 -10.60 11.74 0.42
CA ALA A 69 -9.49 11.76 -0.52
C ALA A 69 -9.93 12.24 -1.91
N SER A 70 -9.27 13.29 -2.40
CA SER A 70 -9.31 13.74 -3.79
C SER A 70 -8.45 12.82 -4.66
N GLY A 71 -8.98 11.65 -5.02
CA GLY A 71 -8.43 10.78 -6.07
C GLY A 71 -9.16 10.99 -7.41
N PRO A 72 -8.68 10.42 -8.53
CA PRO A 72 -9.05 10.79 -9.91
C PRO A 72 -10.54 10.62 -10.28
N GLU A 73 -11.34 9.98 -9.44
CA GLU A 73 -12.79 9.78 -9.61
C GLU A 73 -13.66 10.84 -8.89
N GLY A 74 -13.09 12.00 -8.55
CA GLY A 74 -13.84 13.16 -8.04
C GLY A 74 -14.76 13.87 -9.05
N LYS A 75 -15.37 13.14 -10.00
CA LYS A 75 -16.45 13.61 -10.87
C LYS A 75 -17.57 12.57 -10.91
N GLY A 76 -18.44 12.61 -9.92
CA GLY A 76 -19.68 11.84 -9.79
C GLY A 76 -19.96 11.61 -8.31
N ASP A 77 -20.95 12.20 -7.65
CA ASP A 77 -22.14 12.93 -8.08
C ASP A 77 -22.15 14.30 -7.40
N ALA A 78 -22.25 15.36 -8.19
CA ALA A 78 -22.89 16.59 -7.72
C ALA A 78 -24.40 16.39 -7.98
N ALA A 79 -25.14 16.03 -6.93
CA ALA A 79 -26.57 16.21 -6.86
C ALA A 79 -26.88 17.53 -6.14
#